data_AF-A0A1H9CRJ2-F1
#
_entry.id   AF-A0A1H9CRJ2-F1
#
_cell.length_a   1.000
_cell.length_b   1.000
_cell.length_c   1.000
_cell.angle_alpha   90.00
_cell.angle_beta   90.00
_cell.angle_gamma   90.00
#
_symmetry.space_group_name_H-M   'P 1'
#
loop_
_entity.id
_entity.type
_entity.pdbx_description
1 polymer ?
#
loop_
_entity_poly.entity_id
_entity_poly.type
_entity_poly.pdbx_seq_one_letter_code
_entity_poly.pdbx_strand_id
1 'polypeptide(L)'
;MFRNWGFLMSEMIGLLILAALLGLLVGWWIWARGRDGATAPVVSSGGADAVAHRQLSDDLTRCRTAQERSAARIAELEAELAARVSTPDSTPSAFAAVPGGDSMAPAATELQGDVAPVDLDGDGEVDGLSDADRPAALAEARGGQPDDLKRIRGIGPKLEQLCHSLGFFHFDQIAGWTDREITWVDANLTGFKGRVSRDNWMEQAKALAAGSETEFSRRVDKGDVY
;
A
#
# COMPACT_ATOMS: atom_id res chain seq x y z
N MET A 1 66.58 49.55 -16.93
CA MET A 1 66.38 48.25 -16.24
C MET A 1 65.00 47.62 -16.43
N PHE A 2 64.02 48.22 -17.13
CA PHE A 2 62.63 47.72 -17.15
C PHE A 2 62.12 47.12 -18.47
N ARG A 3 63.00 46.80 -19.43
CA ARG A 3 62.57 46.36 -20.78
C ARG A 3 62.06 44.92 -20.86
N ASN A 4 62.38 44.07 -19.87
CA ASN A 4 61.99 42.64 -19.85
C ASN A 4 60.68 42.38 -19.09
N TRP A 5 60.09 43.39 -18.45
CA TRP A 5 58.82 43.25 -17.73
C TRP A 5 57.64 42.96 -18.67
N GLY A 6 57.67 43.48 -19.90
CA GLY A 6 56.61 43.22 -20.88
C GLY A 6 56.53 41.74 -21.29
N PHE A 7 57.67 41.06 -21.39
CA PHE A 7 57.74 39.64 -21.70
C PHE A 7 57.17 38.80 -20.54
N LEU A 8 57.61 39.07 -19.31
CA LEU A 8 57.14 38.40 -18.09
C LEU A 8 55.64 38.62 -17.84
N MET A 9 55.14 39.84 -18.07
CA MET A 9 53.71 40.13 -17.94
C MET A 9 52.88 39.45 -19.03
N SER A 10 53.38 39.38 -20.27
CA SER A 10 52.72 38.65 -21.35
C SER A 10 52.68 37.14 -21.10
N GLU A 11 53.75 36.57 -20.53
CA GLU A 11 53.83 35.16 -20.16
C GLU A 11 52.88 34.84 -18.98
N MET A 12 52.86 35.68 -17.95
CA MET A 12 51.94 35.51 -16.81
C MET A 12 50.47 35.61 -17.24
N ILE A 13 50.12 36.57 -18.10
CA ILE A 13 48.76 36.69 -18.64
C ILE A 13 48.43 35.46 -19.50
N GLY A 14 49.39 34.97 -20.29
CA GLY A 14 49.24 33.73 -21.07
C GLY A 14 48.93 32.51 -20.18
N LEU A 15 49.65 32.34 -19.07
CA LEU A 15 49.43 31.25 -18.13
C LEU A 15 48.09 31.36 -17.40
N LEU A 16 47.64 32.58 -17.05
CA LEU A 16 46.33 32.79 -16.43
C LEU A 16 45.18 32.46 -17.39
N ILE A 17 45.30 32.85 -18.66
CA ILE A 17 44.31 32.50 -19.68
C ILE A 17 44.29 30.99 -19.90
N LEU A 18 45.46 30.35 -19.99
CA LEU A 18 45.56 28.89 -20.14
C LEU A 18 44.92 28.14 -18.96
N ALA A 19 45.15 28.59 -17.72
CA ALA A 19 44.53 28.03 -16.53
C ALA A 19 43.00 28.22 -16.52
N ALA A 20 42.50 29.40 -16.93
CA ALA A 20 41.07 29.65 -17.05
C ALA A 20 40.41 28.77 -18.12
N LEU A 21 41.06 28.57 -19.27
CA LEU A 21 40.57 27.69 -20.33
C LEU A 21 40.57 26.23 -19.89
N LEU A 22 41.61 25.77 -19.19
CA LEU A 22 41.63 24.43 -18.60
C LEU A 22 40.51 24.23 -17.57
N GLY A 23 40.29 25.22 -16.70
CA GLY A 23 39.18 25.19 -15.73
C GLY A 23 37.82 25.14 -16.39
N LEU A 24 37.61 25.95 -17.45
CA LEU A 24 36.38 25.91 -18.26
C LEU A 24 36.22 24.57 -18.98
N LEU A 25 37.29 23.99 -19.52
CA LEU A 25 37.25 22.72 -20.23
C LEU A 25 36.95 21.55 -19.29
N VAL A 26 37.54 21.54 -18.10
CA VAL A 26 37.26 20.54 -17.06
C VAL A 26 35.85 20.70 -16.49
N GLY A 27 35.43 21.94 -16.19
CA GLY A 27 34.07 22.23 -15.74
C GLY A 27 33.03 21.87 -16.80
N TRP A 28 33.31 22.16 -18.07
CA TRP A 28 32.49 21.74 -19.21
C TRP A 28 32.46 20.23 -19.34
N TRP A 29 33.59 19.52 -19.15
CA TRP A 29 33.63 18.07 -19.22
C TRP A 29 32.83 17.40 -18.09
N ILE A 30 32.94 17.89 -16.86
CA ILE A 30 32.17 17.40 -15.70
C ILE A 30 30.66 17.64 -15.90
N TRP A 31 30.29 18.81 -16.42
CA TRP A 31 28.91 19.17 -16.68
C TRP A 31 28.34 18.51 -17.95
N ALA A 32 29.14 18.29 -18.98
CA ALA A 32 28.78 17.58 -20.22
C ALA A 32 28.61 16.09 -19.96
N ARG A 33 29.45 15.48 -19.13
CA ARG A 33 29.33 14.07 -18.71
C ARG A 33 28.04 13.80 -17.92
N GLY A 34 27.48 14.82 -17.26
CA GLY A 34 26.14 14.77 -16.65
C GLY A 34 24.98 15.01 -17.63
N ARG A 35 25.28 15.47 -18.86
CA ARG A 35 24.31 15.75 -19.92
C ARG A 35 24.20 14.61 -20.95
N ASP A 36 25.16 13.71 -20.97
CA ASP A 36 25.16 12.51 -21.82
C ASP A 36 24.05 11.48 -21.45
N GLY A 37 23.24 11.77 -20.41
CA GLY A 37 21.97 11.08 -20.16
C GLY A 37 20.79 11.59 -20.99
N ALA A 38 20.95 12.63 -21.84
CA ALA A 38 19.85 13.33 -22.50
C ALA A 38 19.89 13.31 -24.03
N THR A 39 20.53 12.32 -24.65
CA THR A 39 20.28 11.98 -26.06
C THR A 39 20.15 10.47 -26.23
N ALA A 40 19.12 9.90 -25.60
CA ALA A 40 18.46 8.75 -26.22
C ALA A 40 17.86 9.23 -27.55
N PRO A 41 17.91 8.43 -28.63
CA PRO A 41 17.26 8.80 -29.87
C PRO A 41 15.78 9.05 -29.56
N VAL A 42 15.28 10.23 -29.93
CA VAL A 42 13.84 10.45 -30.12
C VAL A 42 13.45 9.52 -31.28
N VAL A 43 13.20 8.26 -30.94
CA VAL A 43 12.25 7.45 -31.67
C VAL A 43 10.95 8.23 -31.50
N SER A 44 10.44 8.76 -32.61
CA SER A 44 9.13 9.40 -32.65
C SER A 44 8.11 8.43 -32.04
N SER A 45 7.75 8.68 -30.78
CA SER A 45 6.79 7.91 -29.99
C SER A 45 5.35 8.27 -30.33
N GLY A 46 5.09 8.90 -31.48
CA GLY A 46 3.74 9.26 -31.90
C GLY A 46 2.76 8.08 -31.91
N GLY A 47 3.26 6.84 -32.02
CA GLY A 47 2.47 5.63 -31.82
C GLY A 47 2.27 5.22 -30.36
N ALA A 48 3.29 5.32 -29.51
CA ALA A 48 3.20 4.91 -28.10
C ALA A 48 2.32 5.88 -27.28
N ASP A 49 2.43 7.18 -27.56
CA ASP A 49 1.62 8.21 -26.90
C ASP A 49 0.14 8.12 -27.33
N ALA A 50 -0.11 7.80 -28.60
CA ALA A 50 -1.47 7.56 -29.11
C ALA A 50 -2.10 6.26 -28.58
N VAL A 51 -1.30 5.20 -28.42
CA VAL A 51 -1.76 3.93 -27.82
C VAL A 51 -2.04 4.11 -26.34
N ALA A 52 -1.19 4.81 -25.59
CA ALA A 52 -1.41 5.14 -24.19
C ALA A 52 -2.70 5.98 -24.02
N HIS A 53 -2.91 6.98 -24.88
CA HIS A 53 -4.13 7.80 -24.84
C HIS A 53 -5.40 7.00 -25.19
N ARG A 54 -5.31 6.05 -26.13
CA ARG A 54 -6.41 5.14 -26.45
C ARG A 54 -6.73 4.20 -25.28
N GLN A 55 -5.72 3.60 -24.66
CA GLN A 55 -5.89 2.74 -23.48
C GLN A 55 -6.55 3.50 -22.33
N LEU A 56 -6.11 4.74 -22.07
CA LEU A 56 -6.70 5.59 -21.04
C LEU A 56 -8.17 5.91 -21.32
N SER A 57 -8.52 6.16 -22.59
CA SER A 57 -9.90 6.44 -23.01
C SER A 57 -10.80 5.20 -22.86
N ASP A 58 -10.26 4.02 -23.18
CA ASP A 58 -10.96 2.74 -23.02
C ASP A 58 -11.20 2.44 -21.53
N ASP A 59 -10.22 2.67 -20.66
CA ASP A 59 -10.34 2.46 -19.22
C ASP A 59 -11.33 3.44 -18.57
N LEU A 60 -11.34 4.71 -18.97
CA LEU A 60 -12.35 5.68 -18.52
C LEU A 60 -13.77 5.24 -18.92
N THR A 61 -13.93 4.67 -20.11
CA THR A 61 -15.22 4.15 -20.58
C THR A 61 -15.65 2.93 -19.76
N ARG A 62 -14.73 2.02 -19.44
CA ARG A 62 -14.99 0.88 -18.55
C ARG A 62 -15.42 1.33 -17.15
N CYS A 63 -14.74 2.33 -16.58
CA CYS A 63 -15.11 2.87 -15.27
C CYS A 63 -16.51 3.51 -15.29
N ARG A 64 -16.83 4.33 -16.31
CA ARG A 64 -18.16 4.95 -16.42
C ARG A 64 -19.27 3.92 -16.54
N THR A 65 -19.09 2.92 -17.40
CA THR A 65 -20.09 1.84 -17.55
C THR A 65 -20.24 0.99 -16.29
N ALA A 66 -19.17 0.77 -15.52
CA ALA A 66 -19.25 0.11 -14.23
C ALA A 66 -20.05 0.95 -13.20
N GLN A 67 -19.83 2.27 -13.19
CA GLN A 67 -20.58 3.20 -12.33
C GLN A 67 -22.07 3.27 -12.71
N GLU A 68 -22.40 3.24 -14.01
CA GLU A 68 -23.79 3.19 -14.47
C GLU A 68 -24.47 1.88 -14.05
N ARG A 69 -23.76 0.74 -14.08
CA ARG A 69 -24.30 -0.55 -13.59
C ARG A 69 -24.57 -0.54 -12.10
N SER A 70 -23.68 0.03 -11.29
CA SER A 70 -23.92 0.14 -9.85
C SER A 70 -25.09 1.08 -9.56
N ALA A 71 -25.18 2.22 -10.25
CA ALA A 71 -26.30 3.14 -10.13
C ALA A 71 -27.64 2.48 -10.53
N ALA A 72 -27.66 1.70 -11.61
CA ALA A 72 -28.86 0.95 -12.02
C ALA A 72 -29.26 -0.10 -10.99
N ARG A 73 -28.29 -0.80 -10.38
CA ARG A 73 -28.55 -1.79 -9.33
C ARG A 73 -29.12 -1.14 -8.06
N ILE A 74 -28.61 0.02 -7.69
CA ILE A 74 -29.14 0.80 -6.56
C ILE A 74 -30.59 1.21 -6.85
N ALA A 75 -30.88 1.77 -8.03
CA ALA A 75 -32.23 2.17 -8.39
C ALA A 75 -33.22 0.99 -8.43
N GLU A 76 -32.78 -0.19 -8.89
CA GLU A 76 -33.57 -1.43 -8.85
C GLU A 76 -33.88 -1.86 -7.41
N LEU A 77 -32.87 -1.85 -6.52
CA LEU A 77 -33.04 -2.20 -5.11
C LEU A 77 -33.93 -1.19 -4.37
N GLU A 78 -33.81 0.10 -4.68
CA GLU A 78 -34.67 1.15 -4.14
C GLU A 78 -36.13 0.96 -4.59
N ALA A 79 -36.35 0.58 -5.85
CA ALA A 79 -37.69 0.29 -6.36
C ALA A 79 -38.28 -0.97 -5.71
N GLU A 80 -37.48 -2.02 -5.51
CA GLU A 80 -37.90 -3.24 -4.81
C GLU A 80 -38.23 -2.93 -3.33
N LEU A 81 -37.41 -2.13 -2.67
CA LEU A 81 -37.66 -1.69 -1.29
C LEU A 81 -38.93 -0.84 -1.21
N ALA A 82 -39.12 0.11 -2.12
CA ALA A 82 -40.32 0.94 -2.18
C ALA A 82 -41.58 0.08 -2.44
N ALA A 83 -41.49 -0.96 -3.27
CA ALA A 83 -42.58 -1.90 -3.51
C ALA A 83 -42.91 -2.72 -2.24
N ARG A 84 -41.89 -3.22 -1.53
CA ARG A 84 -42.06 -3.94 -0.24
C ARG A 84 -42.63 -3.06 0.86
N VAL A 85 -42.29 -1.76 0.88
CA VAL A 85 -42.83 -0.79 1.83
C VAL A 85 -44.27 -0.38 1.48
N SER A 86 -44.65 -0.47 0.20
CA SER A 86 -45.98 -0.07 -0.28
C SER A 86 -47.03 -1.19 -0.30
N THR A 87 -46.67 -2.45 -0.01
CA THR A 87 -47.67 -3.52 0.17
C THR A 87 -48.36 -3.40 1.53
N PRO A 88 -49.66 -3.11 1.60
CA PRO A 88 -50.41 -3.12 2.84
C PRO A 88 -50.93 -4.53 3.10
N ASP A 89 -50.05 -5.47 3.47
CA ASP A 89 -50.51 -6.63 4.22
C ASP A 89 -49.40 -7.22 5.08
N SER A 90 -49.36 -6.76 6.32
CA SER A 90 -48.88 -7.55 7.44
C SER A 90 -49.77 -7.20 8.61
N THR A 91 -50.97 -7.78 8.61
CA THR A 91 -51.83 -7.85 9.78
C THR A 91 -51.04 -8.52 10.92
N PRO A 92 -50.80 -7.86 12.08
CA PRO A 92 -50.18 -8.52 13.22
C PRO A 92 -51.24 -9.38 13.92
N SER A 93 -51.32 -10.66 13.56
CA SER A 93 -52.19 -11.61 14.22
C SER A 93 -51.57 -12.09 15.53
N ALA A 94 -51.98 -11.40 16.60
CA ALA A 94 -52.35 -11.92 17.91
C ALA A 94 -51.36 -12.84 18.66
N PHE A 95 -50.80 -12.25 19.71
CA PHE A 95 -50.56 -12.83 21.04
C PHE A 95 -51.50 -14.03 21.35
N ALA A 96 -50.95 -15.23 21.45
CA ALA A 96 -51.59 -16.36 22.13
C ALA A 96 -50.52 -17.10 22.95
N ALA A 97 -50.52 -16.79 24.25
CA ALA A 97 -49.71 -17.47 25.26
C ALA A 97 -50.35 -18.81 25.65
N VAL A 98 -49.55 -19.88 25.78
CA VAL A 98 -49.74 -20.95 26.78
C VAL A 98 -48.34 -21.51 27.17
N PRO A 99 -48.07 -21.81 28.45
CA PRO A 99 -46.71 -22.01 28.98
C PRO A 99 -46.28 -23.48 29.10
N GLY A 100 -44.96 -23.69 29.21
CA GLY A 100 -44.34 -24.75 30.02
C GLY A 100 -43.70 -25.94 29.27
N GLY A 101 -42.41 -26.15 29.52
CA GLY A 101 -41.84 -27.51 29.68
C GLY A 101 -40.82 -28.01 28.64
N ASP A 102 -39.55 -27.99 29.06
CA ASP A 102 -38.44 -28.93 28.72
C ASP A 102 -37.75 -28.92 27.35
N SER A 103 -36.59 -28.26 27.34
CA SER A 103 -35.25 -28.77 26.96
C SER A 103 -35.10 -29.67 25.72
N MET A 104 -34.60 -29.08 24.62
CA MET A 104 -33.39 -29.55 23.90
C MET A 104 -32.88 -28.44 22.97
N ALA A 105 -31.56 -28.22 22.95
CA ALA A 105 -30.84 -27.24 22.12
C ALA A 105 -31.16 -27.35 20.61
N PRO A 106 -30.98 -26.26 19.82
CA PRO A 106 -29.68 -26.09 19.16
C PRO A 106 -29.23 -24.63 18.94
N ALA A 107 -27.90 -24.47 18.80
CA ALA A 107 -27.22 -23.49 17.96
C ALA A 107 -27.94 -22.16 17.69
N ALA A 108 -27.73 -21.17 18.57
CA ALA A 108 -27.95 -19.77 18.23
C ALA A 108 -26.72 -19.26 17.46
N THR A 109 -26.77 -19.42 16.14
CA THR A 109 -26.10 -18.52 15.21
C THR A 109 -26.68 -17.13 15.45
N GLU A 110 -26.02 -16.34 16.30
CA GLU A 110 -26.27 -14.91 16.35
C GLU A 110 -25.70 -14.29 15.09
N LEU A 111 -26.61 -13.78 14.27
CA LEU A 111 -26.39 -13.00 13.08
C LEU A 111 -25.63 -11.72 13.45
N GLN A 112 -24.30 -11.80 13.52
CA GLN A 112 -23.44 -10.62 13.52
C GLN A 112 -23.47 -10.05 12.10
N GLY A 113 -24.07 -8.87 11.96
CA GLY A 113 -24.13 -8.16 10.69
C GLY A 113 -22.73 -8.00 10.10
N ASP A 114 -22.58 -8.48 8.87
CA ASP A 114 -21.39 -8.42 8.02
C ASP A 114 -21.16 -6.98 7.51
N VAL A 115 -21.03 -6.04 8.45
CA VAL A 115 -20.49 -4.71 8.17
C VAL A 115 -19.06 -4.74 8.66
N ALA A 116 -18.12 -4.79 7.71
CA ALA A 116 -16.71 -4.58 8.00
C ALA A 116 -16.57 -3.30 8.83
N PRO A 117 -15.83 -3.33 9.96
CA PRO A 117 -15.63 -2.14 10.79
C PRO A 117 -14.97 -1.07 9.92
N VAL A 118 -15.73 0.00 9.67
CA VAL A 118 -15.33 1.15 8.88
C VAL A 118 -15.18 2.32 9.82
N ASP A 119 -14.06 3.04 9.70
CA ASP A 119 -13.83 4.32 10.35
C ASP A 119 -14.81 5.34 9.73
N LEU A 120 -15.91 5.60 10.44
CA LEU A 120 -17.01 6.43 9.96
C LEU A 120 -16.73 7.93 10.11
N ASP A 121 -15.80 8.34 10.97
CA ASP A 121 -15.55 9.74 11.29
C ASP A 121 -14.13 10.25 10.90
N GLY A 122 -13.24 9.34 10.50
CA GLY A 122 -11.90 9.64 10.03
C GLY A 122 -10.91 9.97 11.14
N ASP A 123 -11.23 9.68 12.41
CA ASP A 123 -10.31 9.85 13.54
C ASP A 123 -9.26 8.72 13.63
N GLY A 124 -9.45 7.66 12.84
CA GLY A 124 -8.59 6.50 12.75
C GLY A 124 -8.79 5.50 13.89
N GLU A 125 -9.84 5.63 14.70
CA GLU A 125 -10.45 4.55 15.45
C GLU A 125 -11.54 3.90 14.59
N VAL A 126 -11.62 2.59 14.67
CA VAL A 126 -12.61 1.79 13.95
C VAL A 126 -13.61 1.32 15.00
N ASP A 127 -14.77 1.98 15.01
CA ASP A 127 -15.86 1.68 15.93
C ASP A 127 -16.23 0.19 15.85
N GLY A 128 -16.09 -0.51 16.99
CA GLY A 128 -16.44 -1.92 17.12
C GLY A 128 -15.28 -2.92 17.02
N LEU A 129 -14.02 -2.47 16.91
CA LEU A 129 -12.87 -3.34 17.16
C LEU A 129 -12.55 -3.38 18.66
N SER A 130 -12.46 -4.60 19.18
CA SER A 130 -12.08 -4.84 20.58
C SER A 130 -10.75 -5.59 20.65
N ASP A 131 -10.16 -5.69 21.83
CA ASP A 131 -8.99 -6.56 22.06
C ASP A 131 -9.25 -8.04 21.66
N ALA A 132 -10.52 -8.45 21.49
CA ALA A 132 -10.88 -9.77 20.99
C ALA A 132 -10.56 -9.96 19.50
N ASP A 133 -10.42 -8.88 18.73
CA ASP A 133 -10.04 -8.91 17.30
C ASP A 133 -8.51 -8.87 17.12
N ARG A 134 -7.74 -8.84 18.22
CA ARG A 134 -6.28 -8.84 18.17
C ARG A 134 -5.76 -10.21 17.72
N PRO A 135 -4.91 -10.27 16.68
CA PRO A 135 -4.33 -11.54 16.26
C PRO A 135 -3.38 -12.12 17.31
N ALA A 136 -3.18 -13.43 17.24
CA ALA A 136 -2.33 -14.17 18.16
C ALA A 136 -0.89 -13.62 18.19
N ALA A 137 -0.61 -12.86 19.25
CA ALA A 137 0.70 -12.29 19.53
C ALA A 137 1.55 -13.25 20.37
N LEU A 138 2.84 -13.25 20.12
CA LEU A 138 3.85 -13.96 20.91
C LEU A 138 4.58 -12.95 21.80
N ALA A 139 4.96 -13.36 23.01
CA ALA A 139 5.78 -12.54 23.88
C ALA A 139 7.23 -12.44 23.39
N GLU A 140 7.72 -13.51 22.76
CA GLU A 140 9.06 -13.59 22.18
C GLU A 140 9.01 -14.40 20.89
N ALA A 141 9.98 -14.17 20.00
CA ALA A 141 10.13 -14.98 18.81
C ALA A 141 10.30 -16.46 19.19
N ARG A 142 9.51 -17.33 18.54
CA ARG A 142 9.66 -18.79 18.62
C ARG A 142 11.13 -19.19 18.41
N GLY A 143 11.77 -19.73 19.46
CA GLY A 143 13.18 -20.13 19.42
C GLY A 143 14.20 -18.97 19.39
N GLY A 144 13.78 -17.74 19.70
CA GLY A 144 14.64 -16.56 19.73
C GLY A 144 15.08 -16.06 18.34
N GLN A 145 14.49 -16.59 17.28
CA GLN A 145 14.83 -16.24 15.89
C GLN A 145 13.58 -15.67 15.22
N PRO A 146 13.42 -14.34 15.14
CA PRO A 146 12.35 -13.74 14.35
C PRO A 146 12.65 -13.87 12.84
N ASP A 147 11.60 -13.97 12.03
CA ASP A 147 11.71 -13.83 10.59
C ASP A 147 12.03 -12.38 10.18
N ASP A 148 12.68 -12.19 9.04
CA ASP A 148 12.91 -10.85 8.48
C ASP A 148 11.63 -10.33 7.82
N LEU A 149 10.79 -9.65 8.60
CA LEU A 149 9.52 -9.12 8.11
C LEU A 149 9.70 -8.06 7.02
N LYS A 150 10.88 -7.43 6.90
CA LYS A 150 11.17 -6.46 5.82
C LYS A 150 11.17 -7.11 4.43
N ARG A 151 11.16 -8.44 4.34
CA ARG A 151 10.96 -9.18 3.07
C ARG A 151 9.54 -8.97 2.50
N ILE A 152 8.59 -8.49 3.29
CA ILE A 152 7.25 -8.08 2.84
C ILE A 152 7.32 -6.62 2.36
N ARG A 153 6.80 -6.35 1.15
CA ARG A 153 6.71 -4.97 0.65
C ARG A 153 5.83 -4.12 1.56
N GLY A 154 6.35 -2.95 1.93
CA GLY A 154 5.66 -2.01 2.82
C GLY A 154 6.12 -2.10 4.27
N ILE A 155 6.81 -3.17 4.67
CA ILE A 155 7.44 -3.31 5.98
C ILE A 155 8.89 -2.80 5.90
N GLY A 156 9.13 -1.62 6.48
CA GLY A 156 10.48 -1.08 6.66
C GLY A 156 11.05 -1.37 8.05
N PRO A 157 12.33 -1.04 8.33
CA PRO A 157 12.98 -1.34 9.61
C PRO A 157 12.24 -0.82 10.85
N LYS A 158 11.62 0.36 10.76
CA LYS A 158 10.81 0.92 11.86
C LYS A 158 9.50 0.15 12.07
N LEU A 159 8.92 -0.35 10.98
CA LEU A 159 7.63 -1.02 11.01
C LEU A 159 7.79 -2.46 11.51
N GLU A 160 8.87 -3.12 11.12
CA GLU A 160 9.30 -4.40 11.68
C GLU A 160 9.46 -4.31 13.21
N GLN A 161 10.14 -3.28 13.71
CA GLN A 161 10.27 -3.06 15.16
C GLN A 161 8.92 -2.89 15.86
N LEU A 162 7.97 -2.21 15.21
CA LEU A 162 6.61 -2.05 15.73
C LEU A 162 5.83 -3.38 15.70
N CYS A 163 5.95 -4.17 14.63
CA CYS A 163 5.37 -5.51 14.58
C CYS A 163 5.93 -6.41 15.69
N HIS A 164 7.26 -6.37 15.91
CA HIS A 164 7.93 -7.10 16.97
C HIS A 164 7.45 -6.67 18.36
N SER A 165 7.25 -5.37 18.60
CA SER A 165 6.74 -4.89 19.89
C SER A 165 5.27 -5.28 20.13
N LEU A 166 4.49 -5.46 19.07
CA LEU A 166 3.12 -5.98 19.13
C LEU A 166 3.06 -7.52 19.30
N GLY A 167 4.18 -8.21 19.13
CA GLY A 167 4.32 -9.65 19.30
C GLY A 167 4.21 -10.47 18.00
N PHE A 168 4.36 -9.83 16.85
CA PHE A 168 4.39 -10.49 15.55
C PHE A 168 5.83 -10.61 15.07
N PHE A 169 6.35 -11.83 15.03
CA PHE A 169 7.76 -12.10 14.71
C PHE A 169 7.95 -12.98 13.48
N HIS A 170 6.89 -13.64 13.01
CA HIS A 170 6.99 -14.66 11.97
C HIS A 170 6.01 -14.44 10.82
N PHE A 171 6.37 -14.93 9.62
CA PHE A 171 5.49 -14.88 8.46
C PHE A 171 4.24 -15.74 8.64
N ASP A 172 4.31 -16.84 9.41
CA ASP A 172 3.14 -17.71 9.67
C ASP A 172 2.02 -16.98 10.41
N GLN A 173 2.38 -16.07 11.32
CA GLN A 173 1.40 -15.27 12.05
C GLN A 173 0.64 -14.33 11.11
N ILE A 174 1.36 -13.60 10.26
CA ILE A 174 0.79 -12.64 9.30
C ILE A 174 -0.01 -13.35 8.21
N ALA A 175 0.46 -14.51 7.76
CA ALA A 175 -0.22 -15.35 6.79
C ALA A 175 -1.57 -15.90 7.29
N GLY A 176 -1.73 -16.03 8.61
CA GLY A 176 -2.92 -16.56 9.27
C GLY A 176 -3.98 -15.51 9.61
N TRP A 177 -3.72 -14.22 9.38
CA TRP A 177 -4.68 -13.16 9.74
C TRP A 177 -5.97 -13.22 8.93
N THR A 178 -7.07 -12.99 9.63
CA THR A 178 -8.41 -12.70 9.10
C THR A 178 -8.56 -11.21 8.78
N ASP A 179 -9.59 -10.84 8.02
CA ASP A 179 -9.82 -9.44 7.64
C ASP A 179 -10.07 -8.52 8.84
N ARG A 180 -10.70 -9.05 9.90
CA ARG A 180 -10.89 -8.32 11.18
C ARG A 180 -9.57 -8.07 11.89
N GLU A 181 -8.71 -9.08 11.96
CA GLU A 181 -7.37 -8.96 12.54
C GLU A 181 -6.48 -8.01 11.73
N ILE A 182 -6.58 -8.02 10.40
CA ILE A 182 -5.88 -7.06 9.53
C ILE A 182 -6.31 -5.63 9.87
N THR A 183 -7.62 -5.40 10.02
CA THR A 183 -8.15 -4.08 10.36
C THR A 183 -7.69 -3.65 11.76
N TRP A 184 -7.67 -4.58 12.71
CA TRP A 184 -7.13 -4.34 14.05
C TRP A 184 -5.66 -3.94 14.02
N VAL A 185 -4.84 -4.68 13.28
CA VAL A 185 -3.40 -4.36 13.13
C VAL A 185 -3.24 -3.02 12.43
N ASP A 186 -3.97 -2.75 11.34
CA ASP A 186 -3.93 -1.48 10.63
C ASP A 186 -4.26 -0.29 11.55
N ALA A 187 -5.21 -0.44 12.47
CA ALA A 187 -5.54 0.59 13.46
C ALA A 187 -4.45 0.76 14.53
N ASN A 188 -3.82 -0.35 14.95
CA ASN A 188 -2.81 -0.36 16.02
C ASN A 188 -1.39 0.02 15.53
N LEU A 189 -1.15 0.03 14.21
CA LEU A 189 0.10 0.51 13.62
C LEU A 189 0.15 2.05 13.64
N THR A 190 0.66 2.59 14.75
CA THR A 190 0.78 4.05 14.98
C THR A 190 1.59 4.72 13.87
N GLY A 191 0.95 5.64 13.12
CA GLY A 191 1.59 6.40 12.03
C GLY A 191 1.68 5.68 10.68
N PHE A 192 1.20 4.44 10.59
CA PHE A 192 1.29 3.59 9.39
C PHE A 192 -0.02 2.86 9.10
N LYS A 193 -1.15 3.50 9.44
CA LYS A 193 -2.50 2.94 9.27
C LYS A 193 -2.80 2.58 7.81
N GLY A 194 -3.50 1.46 7.61
CA GLY A 194 -4.00 0.99 6.31
C GLY A 194 -2.96 0.37 5.38
N ARG A 195 -1.72 0.14 5.84
CA ARG A 195 -0.65 -0.44 5.01
C ARG A 195 -0.73 -1.94 4.90
N VAL A 196 -1.25 -2.63 5.92
CA VAL A 196 -1.37 -4.09 5.91
C VAL A 196 -2.28 -4.52 4.77
N SER A 197 -3.43 -3.84 4.64
CA SER A 197 -4.39 -4.05 3.58
C SER A 197 -3.89 -3.55 2.21
N ARG A 198 -3.40 -2.30 2.13
CA ARG A 198 -2.99 -1.70 0.84
C ARG A 198 -1.83 -2.43 0.17
N ASP A 199 -0.86 -2.87 0.97
CA ASP A 199 0.34 -3.53 0.45
C ASP A 199 0.17 -5.07 0.46
N ASN A 200 -1.03 -5.61 0.71
CA ASN A 200 -1.35 -7.05 0.70
C ASN A 200 -0.36 -7.90 1.51
N TRP A 201 -0.11 -7.54 2.77
CA TRP A 201 0.90 -8.21 3.59
C TRP A 201 0.60 -9.69 3.79
N MET A 202 -0.68 -10.05 3.99
CA MET A 202 -1.12 -11.43 4.20
C MET A 202 -0.76 -12.35 3.01
N GLU A 203 -0.97 -11.89 1.78
CA GLU A 203 -0.63 -12.67 0.57
C GLU A 203 0.88 -12.87 0.42
N GLN A 204 1.66 -11.82 0.68
CA GLN A 204 3.12 -11.88 0.62
C GLN A 204 3.69 -12.78 1.73
N ALA A 205 3.15 -12.66 2.94
CA ALA A 205 3.52 -13.50 4.07
C ALA A 205 3.22 -14.97 3.79
N LYS A 206 2.07 -15.30 3.18
CA LYS A 206 1.75 -16.68 2.74
C LYS A 206 2.80 -17.23 1.78
N ALA A 207 3.22 -16.45 0.80
CA ALA A 207 4.26 -16.86 -0.14
C ALA A 207 5.60 -17.11 0.57
N LEU A 208 6.02 -16.20 1.45
CA LEU A 208 7.27 -16.30 2.20
C LEU A 208 7.25 -17.46 3.21
N ALA A 209 6.14 -17.67 3.91
CA ALA A 209 5.95 -18.79 4.85
C ALA A 209 5.98 -20.14 4.13
N ALA A 210 5.52 -20.20 2.88
CA ALA A 210 5.64 -21.38 2.02
C ALA A 210 7.05 -21.57 1.43
N GLY A 211 8.01 -20.70 1.76
CA GLY A 211 9.38 -20.73 1.23
C GLY A 211 9.53 -20.18 -0.19
N SER A 212 8.51 -19.50 -0.72
CA SER A 212 8.60 -18.85 -2.02
C SER A 212 9.30 -17.50 -1.89
N GLU A 213 10.23 -17.22 -2.80
CA GLU A 213 10.92 -15.93 -2.87
C GLU A 213 10.27 -15.04 -3.91
N THR A 214 9.93 -13.81 -3.51
CA THR A 214 9.49 -12.77 -4.44
C THR A 214 10.70 -12.01 -4.99
N GLU A 215 10.54 -11.33 -6.13
CA GLU A 215 11.61 -10.45 -6.65
C GLU A 215 12.03 -9.39 -5.61
N PHE A 216 11.08 -8.93 -4.79
CA PHE A 216 11.36 -7.98 -3.73
C PHE A 216 12.17 -8.61 -2.60
N SER A 217 11.78 -9.80 -2.10
CA SER A 217 12.51 -10.46 -1.02
C SER A 217 13.96 -10.75 -1.43
N ARG A 218 14.19 -11.19 -2.68
CA ARG A 218 15.55 -11.36 -3.23
C ARG A 218 16.39 -10.09 -3.22
N ARG A 219 15.78 -8.93 -3.45
CA ARG A 219 16.48 -7.64 -3.41
C ARG A 219 16.77 -7.20 -1.98
N VAL A 220 15.87 -7.48 -1.05
CA VAL A 220 16.09 -7.23 0.38
C VAL A 220 17.26 -8.08 0.89
N ASP A 221 17.30 -9.37 0.52
CA ASP A 221 18.38 -10.29 0.89
C ASP A 221 19.75 -9.83 0.32
N LYS A 222 19.75 -9.09 -0.79
CA LYS A 222 20.95 -8.48 -1.39
C LYS A 222 21.34 -7.11 -0.80
N GLY A 223 20.49 -6.52 0.04
CA GLY A 223 20.69 -5.17 0.58
C GLY A 223 20.38 -4.02 -0.39
N ASP A 224 19.65 -4.28 -1.48
CA ASP A 224 19.37 -3.29 -2.54
C ASP A 224 18.11 -2.41 -2.29
N VAL A 225 17.54 -2.47 -1.08
CA VAL A 225 16.23 -1.86 -0.77
C VAL A 225 16.29 -0.84 0.37
N TYR A 226 17.14 -1.06 1.38
CA TYR A 226 17.19 -0.26 2.60
C TYR A 226 18.60 0.22 2.93
#